data_AF-X0UBW7-F1
#
_entry.id   AF-X0UBW7-F1
#
_cell.length_a   1.000
_cell.length_b   1.000
_cell.length_c   1.000
_cell.angle_alpha   90.00
_cell.angle_beta   90.00
_cell.angle_gamma   90.00
#
_symmetry.space_group_name_H-M   'P 1'
#
loop_
_entity.id
_entity.type
_entity.pdbx_description
1 polymer ?
#
loop_
_entity_poly.entity_id
_entity_poly.type
_entity_poly.pdbx_seq_one_letter_code
_entity_poly.pdbx_strand_id
1 'polypeptide(L)'
;KKGMVTDIMPDFLDWADQVYACGPADMYKAMAEMSRRAKQSNLKLRKCQVSLEVRMGCGFGACYSCTINTKKGLKQVCRDGPVFELDDIIWQEVRI
;
A
#
# COMPACT_ATOMS: atom_id res chain seq x y z
N LYS A 1 -0.65 -17.78 -15.78
CA LYS A 1 -0.59 -18.58 -14.53
C LYS A 1 -1.88 -18.33 -13.73
N LYS A 2 -2.36 -19.28 -12.92
CA LYS A 2 -3.50 -19.09 -11.99
C LYS A 2 -2.92 -18.92 -10.58
N GLY A 3 -3.38 -17.92 -9.82
CA GLY A 3 -2.86 -17.61 -8.48
C GLY A 3 -3.27 -16.20 -8.04
N MET A 4 -2.64 -15.70 -6.97
CA MET A 4 -2.74 -14.30 -6.57
C MET A 4 -1.87 -13.43 -7.48
N VAL A 5 -2.20 -12.15 -7.60
CA VAL A 5 -1.37 -11.20 -8.38
C VAL A 5 0.05 -11.08 -7.81
N THR A 6 0.20 -11.22 -6.49
CA THR A 6 1.49 -11.24 -5.80
C THR A 6 2.38 -12.42 -6.21
N ASP A 7 1.81 -13.51 -6.74
CA ASP A 7 2.57 -14.69 -7.18
C ASP A 7 3.28 -14.44 -8.51
N ILE A 8 2.70 -13.60 -9.38
CA ILE A 8 3.27 -13.29 -10.71
C ILE A 8 4.04 -11.98 -10.72
N MET A 9 3.77 -11.08 -9.77
CA MET A 9 4.38 -9.76 -9.70
C MET A 9 5.93 -9.77 -9.74
N PRO A 10 6.65 -10.70 -9.07
CA PRO A 10 8.12 -10.75 -9.13
C PRO A 10 8.69 -10.90 -10.54
N ASP A 11 7.98 -11.60 -11.44
CA ASP A 11 8.41 -11.83 -12.83
C ASP A 11 8.53 -10.50 -13.62
N PHE A 12 7.96 -9.40 -13.10
CA PHE A 12 7.93 -8.09 -13.77
C PHE A 12 8.74 -6.99 -13.06
N LEU A 13 9.25 -7.22 -11.84
CA LEU A 13 9.89 -6.17 -11.04
C LEU A 13 11.23 -5.68 -11.64
N ASP A 14 11.95 -6.56 -12.34
CA ASP A 14 13.28 -6.24 -12.87
C ASP A 14 13.20 -5.15 -13.96
N TRP A 15 12.24 -5.26 -14.88
CA TRP A 15 12.09 -4.30 -15.99
C TRP A 15 11.16 -3.12 -15.66
N ALA A 16 10.25 -3.24 -14.70
CA ALA A 16 9.31 -2.16 -14.38
C ALA A 16 10.04 -0.97 -13.75
N ASP A 17 9.83 0.25 -14.24
CA ASP A 17 10.42 1.45 -13.63
C ASP A 17 9.73 1.84 -12.31
N GLN A 18 8.41 1.60 -12.24
CA GLN A 18 7.57 1.96 -11.10
C GLN A 18 6.40 0.98 -10.94
N VAL A 19 5.97 0.78 -9.70
CA VAL A 19 4.83 -0.09 -9.36
C VAL A 19 3.69 0.75 -8.79
N TYR A 20 2.48 0.48 -9.26
CA TYR A 20 1.23 1.04 -8.74
C TYR A 20 0.27 -0.11 -8.43
N ALA A 21 -0.50 0.00 -7.35
CA ALA A 21 -1.49 -1.01 -7.00
C ALA A 21 -2.77 -0.40 -6.44
N CYS A 22 -3.89 -1.04 -6.80
CA CYS A 22 -5.22 -0.81 -6.24
C CYS A 22 -5.83 -2.18 -5.94
N GLY A 23 -6.24 -2.43 -4.71
CA GLY A 23 -6.76 -3.73 -4.27
C GLY A 23 -6.95 -3.83 -2.76
N PRO A 24 -7.25 -5.03 -2.25
CA PRO A 24 -7.55 -5.24 -0.84
C PRO A 24 -6.30 -5.07 0.04
N ALA A 25 -6.47 -4.66 1.31
CA ALA A 25 -5.33 -4.48 2.21
C ALA A 25 -4.47 -5.73 2.40
N ASP A 26 -5.05 -6.93 2.30
CA ASP A 26 -4.27 -8.17 2.42
C ASP A 26 -3.30 -8.37 1.25
N MET A 27 -3.65 -7.87 0.06
CA MET A 27 -2.73 -7.80 -1.08
C MET A 27 -1.56 -6.87 -0.74
N TYR A 28 -1.83 -5.68 -0.20
CA TYR A 28 -0.77 -4.74 0.19
C TYR A 28 0.11 -5.26 1.32
N LYS A 29 -0.46 -5.95 2.33
CA LYS A 29 0.30 -6.62 3.39
C LYS A 29 1.27 -7.65 2.81
N ALA A 30 0.81 -8.48 1.89
CA ALA A 30 1.65 -9.45 1.20
C ALA A 30 2.77 -8.76 0.40
N MET A 31 2.45 -7.70 -0.35
CA MET A 31 3.45 -6.89 -1.06
C MET A 31 4.48 -6.27 -0.11
N ALA A 32 4.04 -5.73 1.03
CA ALA A 32 4.92 -5.14 2.04
C ALA A 32 5.84 -6.19 2.67
N GLU A 33 5.35 -7.40 2.93
CA GLU A 33 6.16 -8.52 3.38
C GLU A 33 7.20 -8.96 2.35
N MET A 34 6.81 -9.09 1.07
CA MET A 34 7.73 -9.39 -0.03
C MET A 34 8.84 -8.34 -0.14
N SER A 35 8.48 -7.07 0.03
CA SER A 35 9.40 -5.93 0.00
C SER A 35 10.42 -5.94 1.16
N ARG A 36 10.01 -6.43 2.34
CA ARG A 36 10.90 -6.61 3.50
C ARG A 36 11.88 -7.79 3.34
N ARG A 37 11.44 -8.89 2.74
CA ARG A 37 12.22 -10.15 2.66
C ARG A 37 13.30 -10.15 1.58
N ALA A 38 13.24 -9.22 0.63
CA ALA A 38 14.02 -9.32 -0.59
C ALA A 38 15.30 -8.47 -0.63
N LYS A 39 16.25 -8.91 -1.47
CA LYS A 39 17.53 -8.23 -1.78
C LYS A 39 17.30 -6.99 -2.67
N GLN A 40 18.36 -6.29 -3.05
CA GLN A 40 18.36 -4.98 -3.75
C GLN A 40 17.37 -4.83 -4.92
N SER A 41 17.03 -5.88 -5.67
CA SER A 41 16.08 -5.82 -6.80
C SER A 41 14.65 -5.41 -6.40
N ASN A 42 14.24 -5.65 -5.14
CA ASN A 42 12.88 -5.31 -4.66
C ASN A 42 12.77 -3.91 -4.04
N LEU A 43 13.80 -3.06 -4.17
CA LEU A 43 13.74 -1.64 -3.75
C LEU A 43 12.59 -0.89 -4.44
N LYS A 44 12.24 -1.26 -5.68
CA LYS A 44 11.13 -0.65 -6.43
C LYS A 44 9.78 -0.89 -5.76
N LEU A 45 9.60 -2.05 -5.12
CA LEU A 45 8.36 -2.37 -4.40
C LEU A 45 8.19 -1.53 -3.13
N ARG A 46 9.28 -1.01 -2.53
CA ARG A 46 9.19 -0.06 -1.39
C ARG A 46 8.61 1.29 -1.81
N LYS A 47 8.87 1.71 -3.04
CA LYS A 47 8.32 2.93 -3.66
C LYS A 47 7.03 2.67 -4.44
N CYS A 48 6.39 1.54 -4.19
CA CYS A 48 5.12 1.22 -4.82
C CYS A 48 4.05 2.19 -4.32
N GLN A 49 3.32 2.84 -5.22
CA GLN A 49 2.18 3.65 -4.85
C GLN A 49 0.92 2.80 -4.75
N VAL A 50 0.24 2.89 -3.62
CA VAL A 50 -0.97 2.12 -3.33
C VAL A 50 -2.15 3.05 -3.11
N SER A 51 -3.27 2.77 -3.79
CA SER A 51 -4.55 3.44 -3.53
C SER A 51 -5.25 2.74 -2.38
N LEU A 52 -5.19 3.32 -1.18
CA LEU A 52 -5.76 2.72 0.01
C LEU A 52 -7.25 3.05 0.13
N GLU A 53 -8.04 2.02 0.41
CA GLU A 53 -9.43 2.14 0.82
C GLU A 53 -9.56 1.79 2.31
N VAL A 54 -10.29 2.62 3.06
CA VAL A 54 -10.70 2.38 4.45
C VAL A 54 -12.09 2.95 4.62
N ARG A 55 -12.81 2.55 5.68
CA ARG A 55 -14.14 3.08 5.95
C ARG A 55 -14.14 4.60 6.13
N MET A 56 -14.76 5.29 5.19
CA MET A 56 -14.94 6.75 5.22
C MET A 56 -16.31 7.10 5.82
N GLY A 57 -16.34 8.19 6.59
CA GLY A 57 -17.57 8.81 7.09
C GLY A 57 -17.93 10.01 6.24
N CYS A 58 -17.13 11.07 6.32
CA CYS A 58 -17.40 12.33 5.59
C CYS A 58 -16.79 12.40 4.19
N GLY A 59 -15.61 11.80 3.96
CA GLY A 59 -14.93 11.86 2.65
C GLY A 59 -14.22 13.18 2.31
N PHE A 60 -14.26 14.19 3.18
CA PHE A 60 -13.62 15.50 2.95
C PHE A 60 -12.77 15.99 4.14
N GLY A 61 -12.42 15.11 5.07
CA GLY A 61 -11.45 15.36 6.14
C GLY A 61 -11.99 15.94 7.46
N ALA A 62 -13.31 16.06 7.62
CA ALA A 62 -13.92 16.61 8.85
C ALA A 62 -14.05 15.60 10.00
N CYS A 63 -14.43 14.35 9.70
CA CYS A 63 -14.80 13.37 10.74
C CYS A 63 -13.64 12.50 11.26
N TYR A 64 -12.47 12.53 10.62
CA TYR A 64 -11.29 11.72 10.97
C TYR A 64 -11.51 10.19 10.98
N SER A 65 -12.64 9.68 10.49
CA SER A 65 -12.92 8.23 10.51
C SER A 65 -11.98 7.40 9.62
N CYS A 66 -11.42 8.01 8.58
CA CYS A 66 -10.52 7.37 7.63
C CYS A 66 -9.04 7.60 7.98
N THR A 67 -8.73 7.79 9.27
CA THR A 67 -7.36 8.03 9.72
C THR A 67 -6.58 6.72 9.76
N ILE A 68 -5.35 6.73 9.25
CA ILE A 68 -4.40 5.63 9.28
C ILE A 68 -3.09 6.06 9.95
N ASN A 69 -2.36 5.08 10.49
CA ASN A 69 -1.00 5.29 10.97
C ASN A 69 0.01 5.09 9.83
N THR A 70 0.87 6.09 9.66
CA THR A 70 2.01 6.05 8.74
C THR A 70 3.31 6.29 9.51
N LYS A 71 4.46 6.00 8.90
CA LYS A 71 5.77 6.30 9.48
C LYS A 71 5.99 7.81 9.68
N LYS A 72 5.20 8.65 9.01
CA LYS A 72 5.21 10.13 9.13
C LYS A 72 4.08 10.68 10.00
N GLY A 73 3.45 9.83 10.81
CA GLY A 73 2.34 10.20 11.70
C GLY A 73 0.96 9.86 11.13
N LEU A 74 -0.08 10.41 11.75
CA LEU A 74 -1.47 10.17 11.36
C LEU A 74 -1.81 10.87 10.04
N LYS A 75 -2.49 10.14 9.14
CA LYS A 75 -2.94 10.63 7.83
C LYS A 75 -4.38 10.27 7.59
N GLN A 76 -5.16 11.17 6.97
CA GLN A 76 -6.55 10.92 6.59
C GLN A 76 -6.60 10.45 5.13
N VAL A 77 -7.11 9.24 4.86
CA VAL A 77 -7.15 8.69 3.49
C VAL A 77 -7.90 9.59 2.52
N CYS A 78 -9.03 10.20 2.94
CA CYS A 78 -9.81 11.08 2.07
C CYS A 78 -9.19 12.47 1.80
N ARG A 79 -8.19 12.90 2.59
CA ARG A 79 -7.60 14.25 2.50
C ARG A 79 -6.12 14.24 2.14
N ASP A 80 -5.35 13.39 2.81
CA ASP A 80 -3.91 13.20 2.54
C ASP A 80 -3.67 12.14 1.45
N GLY A 81 -4.62 11.21 1.26
CA GLY A 81 -4.55 10.12 0.28
C GLY A 81 -5.36 10.40 -0.99
N PRO A 82 -5.97 9.35 -1.61
CA PRO A 82 -5.96 7.94 -1.20
C PRO A 82 -4.66 7.21 -1.57
N VAL A 83 -3.75 7.86 -2.32
CA VAL A 83 -2.50 7.27 -2.78
C VAL A 83 -1.39 7.50 -1.77
N PHE A 84 -0.74 6.42 -1.35
CA PHE A 84 0.39 6.45 -0.42
C PHE A 84 1.53 5.56 -0.94
N GLU A 85 2.73 5.77 -0.45
CA GLU A 85 3.84 4.83 -0.66
C GLU A 85 3.64 3.59 0.21
N LEU A 86 3.82 2.39 -0.35
CA LEU A 86 3.60 1.11 0.31
C LEU A 86 4.41 0.99 1.60
N ASP A 87 5.64 1.50 1.62
CA ASP A 87 6.52 1.46 2.79
C ASP A 87 6.22 2.57 3.81
N ASP A 88 5.32 3.52 3.54
CA ASP A 88 4.94 4.57 4.50
C ASP A 88 3.85 4.09 5.48
N ILE A 89 3.02 3.13 5.09
CA ILE A 89 1.87 2.67 5.88
C ILE A 89 2.28 1.64 6.94
N ILE A 90 1.72 1.77 8.15
CA ILE A 90 1.85 0.73 9.21
C ILE A 90 0.72 -0.29 9.05
N TRP A 91 0.97 -1.29 8.19
CA TRP A 91 -0.04 -2.25 7.74
C TRP A 91 -0.72 -3.10 8.81
N GLN A 92 -0.07 -3.33 9.96
CA GLN A 92 -0.64 -4.07 11.08
C GLN A 92 -1.76 -3.30 11.79
N GLU A 93 -1.80 -1.99 11.60
CA GLU A 93 -2.75 -1.09 12.25
C GLU A 93 -3.87 -0.63 11.31
N VAL A 94 -3.78 -0.95 10.01
CA VAL A 94 -4.81 -0.64 9.02
C VAL A 94 -6.05 -1.49 9.30
N ARG A 95 -7.17 -0.82 9.56
CA ARG A 95 -8.49 -1.43 9.76
C ARG A 95 -9.38 -1.03 8.58
N ILE A 96 -9.80 -2.02 7.79
CA ILE A 96 -10.80 -1.86 6.73
C ILE A 96 -12.20 -1.95 7.36
#